data_AF-X1NR37-F1
#
_entry.id   AF-X1NR37-F1
#
_cell.length_a   1.000
_cell.length_b   1.000
_cell.length_c   1.000
_cell.angle_alpha   90.00
_cell.angle_beta   90.00
_cell.angle_gamma   90.00
#
_symmetry.space_group_name_H-M   'P 1'
#
loop_
_entity.id
_entity.type
_entity.pdbx_description
1 polymer ?
#
loop_
_entity_poly.entity_id
_entity_poly.type
_entity_poly.pdbx_seq_one_letter_code
_entity_poly.pdbx_strand_id
1 'polypeptide(L)' 'MNIQVLGAHNCESQNSRFISLLIDDILVIDAGGLTSSLSFAAQQKIKAILLTHQHYDHIRDVP' A
#
# COMPACT_ATOMS: atom_id res chain seq x y z
N MET A 1 8.77 12.87 -9.49
CA MET A 1 8.33 12.15 -8.29
C MET A 1 6.83 12.34 -8.16
N ASN A 2 6.08 11.29 -8.44
CA ASN A 2 4.64 11.20 -8.28
C ASN A 2 4.32 10.34 -7.06
N ILE A 3 3.47 10.83 -6.16
CA ILE A 3 3.05 10.10 -4.96
C ILE A 3 1.55 9.91 -5.04
N GLN A 4 1.13 8.64 -5.08
CA GLN A 4 -0.28 8.27 -5.01
C GLN A 4 -0.59 7.72 -3.62
N VAL A 5 -1.62 8.30 -2.97
CA VAL A 5 -2.17 7.79 -1.71
C VAL A 5 -3.16 6.68 -2.03
N LEU A 6 -2.84 5.45 -1.68
CA LEU A 6 -3.72 4.29 -1.85
C LEU A 6 -4.62 4.07 -0.62
N GLY A 7 -4.07 4.36 0.55
CA GLY A 7 -4.80 4.45 1.81
C GLY A 7 -4.05 5.32 2.82
N ALA A 8 -4.79 5.88 3.77
CA ALA A 8 -4.28 6.83 4.76
C ALA A 8 -5.05 6.75 6.09
N HIS A 9 -5.60 5.57 6.41
CA HIS A 9 -6.40 5.35 7.60
C HIS A 9 -5.81 4.24 8.47
N ASN A 10 -6.08 4.31 9.77
CA ASN A 10 -5.77 3.25 10.74
C ASN A 10 -6.87 2.17 10.82
N CYS A 11 -7.98 2.37 10.11
CA CYS A 11 -9.11 1.44 10.04
C CYS A 11 -9.55 1.27 8.58
N GLU A 12 -9.80 0.03 8.18
CA GLU A 12 -10.40 -0.29 6.88
C GLU A 12 -11.93 -0.28 6.97
N SER A 13 -12.56 0.21 5.91
CA SER A 13 -14.00 0.13 5.68
C SER A 13 -14.25 -0.06 4.19
N GLN A 14 -15.51 -0.01 3.77
CA GLN A 14 -15.83 -0.01 2.34
C GLN A 14 -15.16 1.13 1.57
N ASN A 15 -14.92 2.28 2.22
CA ASN A 15 -14.45 3.51 1.59
C ASN A 15 -13.08 3.98 2.12
N SER A 16 -12.54 3.33 3.14
CA SER A 16 -11.23 3.65 3.73
C SER A 16 -10.32 2.43 3.66
N ARG A 17 -9.03 2.65 3.43
CA ARG A 17 -8.02 1.61 3.40
C ARG A 17 -6.89 1.94 4.36
N PHE A 18 -6.25 0.89 4.87
CA PHE A 18 -5.02 1.01 5.63
C PHE A 18 -3.92 1.72 4.84
N ILE A 19 -2.95 2.28 5.55
CA ILE A 19 -1.86 3.06 4.96
C ILE A 19 -1.15 2.28 3.85
N SER A 20 -1.02 2.94 2.71
CA SER A 20 -0.14 2.52 1.62
C SER A 20 0.06 3.69 0.65
N LEU A 21 1.32 4.00 0.36
CA LEU A 21 1.69 5.05 -0.58
C LEU A 21 2.46 4.43 -1.75
N LEU A 22 2.13 4.80 -2.98
CA LEU A 22 2.83 4.37 -4.18
C LEU A 22 3.63 5.54 -4.76
N ILE A 23 4.93 5.33 -4.93
CA ILE A 23 5.87 6.31 -5.49
C ILE A 23 6.30 5.83 -6.88
N ASP A 24 6.07 6.68 -7.87
CA ASP A 24 6.50 6.49 -9.27
C ASP A 24 6.13 5.09 -9.84
N ASP A 25 4.99 4.52 -9.40
CA ASP A 25 4.48 3.19 -9.77
C ASP A 25 5.38 1.99 -9.43
N ILE A 26 6.47 2.19 -8.67
CA ILE A 26 7.50 1.15 -8.43
C ILE A 26 7.84 0.91 -6.97
N LEU A 27 7.67 1.90 -6.09
CA LEU A 27 8.00 1.78 -4.66
C LEU A 27 6.74 1.97 -3.82
N VAL A 28 6.47 1.02 -2.94
CA VAL A 28 5.39 1.13 -1.95
C VAL A 28 5.96 1.48 -0.58
N ILE A 29 5.37 2.44 0.12
CA ILE A 29 5.59 2.67 1.56
C ILE A 29 4.37 2.15 2.31
N ASP A 30 4.61 1.13 3.13
CA ASP A 30 3.61 0.32 3.84
C ASP A 30 2.57 -0.35 2.91
N ALA A 31 2.19 -1.57 3.27
CA ALA A 31 1.35 -2.45 2.47
C ALA A 31 0.09 -2.88 3.23
N GLY A 32 -0.50 -1.95 3.98
CA GLY A 32 -1.74 -2.19 4.69
C GLY A 32 -2.92 -2.40 3.75
N GLY A 33 -3.07 -1.51 2.76
CA GLY A 33 -4.19 -1.50 1.80
C GLY A 33 -3.75 -1.68 0.35
N LEU A 34 -2.59 -2.28 0.11
CA LEU A 34 -1.95 -2.30 -1.21
C LEU A 34 -2.77 -3.08 -2.25
N THR A 35 -3.11 -4.33 -1.94
CA THR A 35 -3.71 -5.28 -2.89
C THR A 35 -5.16 -4.94 -3.22
N SER A 36 -5.88 -4.30 -2.28
CA SER A 36 -7.25 -3.80 -2.49
C SER A 36 -7.32 -2.44 -3.20
N SER A 37 -6.17 -1.79 -3.45
CA SER A 37 -6.07 -0.49 -4.11
C SER A 37 -5.57 -0.57 -5.55
N LEU A 38 -4.84 -1.62 -5.91
CA LEU A 38 -4.18 -1.75 -7.21
C LEU A 38 -4.68 -2.96 -7.97
N SER A 39 -4.81 -2.82 -9.29
CA SER A 39 -4.99 -3.98 -10.17
C SER A 39 -3.77 -4.89 -10.16
N PHE A 40 -3.93 -6.17 -10.49
CA PHE A 40 -2.79 -7.10 -10.58
C PHE A 40 -1.68 -6.62 -11.51
N ALA A 41 -2.02 -5.99 -12.63
CA ALA A 41 -1.03 -5.43 -13.55
C ALA A 41 -0.23 -4.27 -12.93
N ALA A 42 -0.85 -3.45 -12.07
CA ALA A 42 -0.14 -2.41 -11.32
C ALA A 42 0.73 -3.02 -10.20
N GLN A 43 0.22 -4.02 -9.49
CA GLN A 43 0.98 -4.74 -8.45
C GLN A 43 2.27 -5.37 -9.02
N GLN A 44 2.23 -5.92 -10.24
CA GLN A 44 3.40 -6.51 -10.91
C GLN A 44 4.51 -5.49 -11.28
N LYS A 45 4.21 -4.19 -11.30
CA LYS A 45 5.21 -3.15 -11.57
C LYS A 45 6.06 -2.83 -10.34
N ILE A 46 5.53 -3.09 -9.14
CA ILE A 46 6.19 -2.81 -7.86
C ILE A 46 7.54 -3.55 -7.83
N LYS A 47 8.58 -2.82 -7.42
CA LYS A 47 9.96 -3.30 -7.31
C LYS A 47 10.41 -3.47 -5.87
N ALA A 48 9.85 -2.69 -4.96
CA ALA A 48 10.17 -2.77 -3.55
C ALA A 48 8.99 -2.31 -2.68
N ILE A 49 8.95 -2.84 -1.46
CA ILE A 49 8.05 -2.41 -0.40
C ILE A 49 8.95 -1.98 0.77
N LEU A 50 8.80 -0.73 1.20
CA LEU A 50 9.42 -0.21 2.41
C LEU A 50 8.39 -0.26 3.53
N LEU A 51 8.65 -1.06 4.56
CA LEU A 51 7.81 -1.16 5.74
C LEU A 51 8.37 -0.26 6.84
N THR A 52 7.52 0.59 7.42
CA THR A 52 7.92 1.48 8.51
C THR A 52 8.07 0.74 9.84
N HIS A 53 7.12 -0.17 10.13
CA HIS A 53 7.11 -1.02 11.33
C HIS A 53 6.12 -2.18 11.16
N GLN A 54 6.01 -3.05 12.18
CA GLN A 54 5.32 -4.34 12.09
C GLN A 54 3.90 -4.35 12.70
N HIS A 55 3.18 -3.23 12.62
CA HIS A 55 1.75 -3.23 12.95
C HIS A 55 0.92 -3.77 11.78
N TYR A 56 -0.20 -4.42 12.11
CA TYR A 56 -1.01 -5.15 11.13
C TYR A 56 -1.49 -4.27 9.97
N ASP A 57 -1.92 -3.05 10.26
CA ASP A 57 -2.36 -2.06 9.28
C ASP A 57 -1.22 -1.53 8.38
N HIS A 58 0.04 -1.91 8.61
CA HIS A 58 1.16 -1.57 7.74
C HIS A 58 1.66 -2.75 6.91
N ILE A 59 1.39 -4.00 7.34
CA ILE A 59 1.99 -5.21 6.75
C ILE A 59 0.98 -6.20 6.20
N ARG A 60 -0.33 -5.97 6.38
CA ARG A 60 -1.39 -6.95 6.10
C ARG A 60 -1.25 -7.70 4.77
N ASP A 61 -0.89 -7.00 3.71
CA ASP A 61 -0.85 -7.56 2.36
C ASP A 61 0.53 -8.14 1.98
N VAL A 62 1.46 -8.22 2.94
CA VAL A 62 2.78 -8.85 2.81
C VAL A 62 2.79 -10.16 3.61
N PRO A 63 3.10 -11.32 2.98
CA PRO A 63 3.10 -12.63 3.64
C PRO A 63 4.09 -12.77 4.81
#